data_AF-A0A8C7WVJ8-F1
#
_entry.id   AF-A0A8C7WVJ8-F1
#
_cell.length_a   1.000
_cell.length_b   1.000
_cell.length_c   1.000
_cell.angle_alpha   90.00
_cell.angle_beta   90.00
_cell.angle_gamma   90.00
#
_symmetry.space_group_name_H-M   'P 1'
#
loop_
_entity.id
_entity.type
_entity.pdbx_description
1 polymer ?
#
loop_
_entity_poly.entity_id
_entity_poly.type
_entity_poly.pdbx_seq_one_letter_code
_entity_poly.pdbx_strand_id
1 'polypeptide(L)'
;SQTRGGGKKEKPDTAAGGGGGGALGWEDPAKEVEEAPMTSIPDLIRKKRDGGQLTDEDIRVFIRAVTGKTIQDCQTGAMLMAIWQRGMVPAETNTFTREMMSSGEVMSWPDEWRGLMVDKHSTGGVGDKVSLVLAPALAACGCKVNRDSNMSPCVT
;
A
#
# COMPACT_ATOMS: atom_id res chain seq x y z
N SER A 1 36.35 59.51 30.22
CA SER A 1 36.34 60.30 31.46
C SER A 1 35.29 61.39 31.33
N GLN A 2 34.48 61.57 32.38
CA GLN A 2 33.44 62.61 32.56
C GLN A 2 32.20 62.51 31.64
N THR A 3 30.95 62.66 32.08
CA THR A 3 30.34 62.77 33.42
C THR A 3 28.81 62.82 33.27
N ARG A 4 28.10 62.41 34.35
CA ARG A 4 26.82 62.96 34.88
C ARG A 4 25.57 62.75 34.02
N GLY A 5 24.47 62.19 34.52
CA GLY A 5 23.76 62.48 35.78
C GLY A 5 22.37 62.97 35.33
N GLY A 6 21.21 62.47 35.76
CA GLY A 6 20.73 62.05 37.07
C GLY A 6 19.20 62.26 37.05
N GLY A 7 18.50 61.74 38.06
CA GLY A 7 17.15 62.22 38.42
C GLY A 7 15.98 61.27 38.15
N LYS A 8 15.74 60.33 39.08
CA LYS A 8 14.42 59.75 39.36
C LYS A 8 13.56 60.79 40.09
N LYS A 9 12.27 60.91 39.72
CA LYS A 9 11.19 61.40 40.59
C LYS A 9 9.87 60.66 40.29
N GLU A 10 9.08 60.53 41.36
CA GLU A 10 8.08 59.53 41.69
C GLU A 10 6.71 59.61 40.97
N LYS A 11 5.98 58.47 41.04
CA LYS A 11 4.54 58.27 40.82
C LYS A 11 3.69 58.93 41.93
N PRO A 12 2.37 59.17 41.73
CA PRO A 12 1.31 58.19 42.09
C PRO A 12 0.12 58.14 41.09
N ASP A 13 -0.41 56.95 40.78
CA ASP A 13 -1.71 56.36 41.21
C ASP A 13 -2.94 57.11 40.64
N THR A 14 -3.75 56.58 39.71
CA THR A 14 -4.77 55.55 40.00
C THR A 14 -5.47 55.08 38.72
N ALA A 15 -5.68 53.75 38.63
CA ALA A 15 -6.66 52.94 37.90
C ALA A 15 -7.47 53.50 36.70
N ALA A 16 -7.44 52.77 35.57
CA ALA A 16 -8.61 52.18 34.89
C ALA A 16 -8.25 51.58 33.51
N GLY A 17 -8.70 50.34 33.25
CA GLY A 17 -9.24 49.95 31.94
C GLY A 17 -8.30 49.30 30.90
N GLY A 18 -8.66 48.06 30.52
CA GLY A 18 -8.45 47.46 29.19
C GLY A 18 -7.01 47.18 28.77
N GLY A 19 -6.51 45.94 28.70
CA GLY A 19 -7.14 44.83 27.98
C GLY A 19 -7.00 45.05 26.47
N GLY A 20 -5.82 44.76 25.91
CA GLY A 20 -5.55 44.95 24.48
C GLY A 20 -4.12 44.59 24.07
N GLY A 21 -3.59 43.48 24.60
CA GLY A 21 -2.38 42.88 24.06
C GLY A 21 -2.70 42.29 22.69
N GLY A 22 -2.28 42.96 21.63
CA GLY A 22 -2.40 42.49 20.25
C GLY A 22 -1.72 41.13 20.12
N ALA A 23 -2.53 40.08 20.09
CA ALA A 23 -2.13 38.77 19.61
C ALA A 23 -1.71 38.96 18.15
N LEU A 24 -0.42 38.77 17.86
CA LEU A 24 0.05 38.47 16.52
C LEU A 24 -0.42 37.05 16.22
N GLY A 25 -1.68 36.95 15.80
CA GLY A 25 -2.30 35.73 15.33
C GLY A 25 -1.77 35.40 13.95
N TRP A 26 -0.79 34.49 13.90
CA TRP A 26 -0.73 33.53 12.80
C TRP A 26 -1.98 32.66 12.91
N GLU A 27 -3.01 33.02 12.16
CA GLU A 27 -4.17 32.14 12.01
C GLU A 27 -3.70 30.92 11.22
N ASP A 28 -3.48 29.80 11.91
CA ASP A 28 -3.28 28.49 11.29
C ASP A 28 -4.51 28.15 10.45
N PRO A 29 -4.45 28.11 9.10
CA PRO A 29 -5.57 27.72 8.29
C PRO A 29 -5.55 26.20 8.11
N ALA A 30 -5.64 25.46 9.21
CA ALA A 30 -5.93 24.04 9.21
C ALA A 30 -7.32 23.83 9.83
N LYS A 31 -8.33 24.38 9.16
CA LYS A 31 -9.71 23.98 9.40
C LYS A 31 -9.83 22.50 9.07
N GLU A 32 -10.32 21.79 10.07
CA GLU A 32 -10.80 20.41 10.07
C GLU A 32 -11.38 20.02 8.72
N VAL A 33 -10.62 19.22 7.98
CA VAL A 33 -11.21 18.37 6.96
C VAL A 33 -11.42 17.04 7.66
N GLU A 34 -12.67 16.75 7.99
CA GLU A 34 -13.10 15.41 8.37
C GLU A 34 -13.02 14.52 7.10
N GLU A 35 -11.80 14.18 6.70
CA GLU A 35 -11.53 13.30 5.57
C GLU A 35 -11.63 11.86 6.05
N ALA A 36 -12.59 11.11 5.49
CA ALA A 36 -12.48 9.66 5.45
C ALA A 36 -11.05 9.30 4.99
N PRO A 37 -10.30 8.45 5.71
CA PRO A 37 -8.85 8.45 5.61
C PRO A 37 -8.45 8.05 4.20
N MET A 38 -7.96 9.03 3.44
CA MET A 38 -7.19 8.81 2.23
C MET A 38 -5.89 8.13 2.67
N THR A 39 -5.90 6.80 2.78
CA THR A 39 -4.74 6.07 3.29
C THR A 39 -3.59 6.21 2.30
N SER A 40 -2.61 7.03 2.65
CA SER A 40 -1.43 7.23 1.82
C SER A 40 -0.58 5.95 1.78
N ILE A 41 0.16 5.71 0.70
CA ILE A 41 1.04 4.54 0.57
C ILE A 41 2.02 4.40 1.77
N PRO A 42 2.67 5.48 2.25
CA PRO A 42 3.49 5.42 3.46
C PRO A 42 2.72 4.96 4.71
N ASP A 43 1.46 5.35 4.86
CA ASP A 43 0.63 4.96 6.01
C ASP A 43 0.24 3.48 5.94
N LEU A 44 0.00 2.94 4.74
CA LEU A 44 -0.20 1.51 4.52
C LEU A 44 1.02 0.68 4.93
N ILE A 45 2.21 1.12 4.52
CA ILE A 45 3.47 0.48 4.88
C ILE A 45 3.67 0.52 6.40
N ARG A 46 3.42 1.67 7.03
CA ARG A 46 3.51 1.83 8.49
C ARG A 46 2.55 0.87 9.20
N LYS A 47 1.28 0.84 8.76
CA LYS A 47 0.25 -0.04 9.30
C LYS A 47 0.68 -1.51 9.24
N LYS A 48 1.17 -1.98 8.10
CA LYS A 48 1.61 -3.38 7.97
C LYS A 48 2.87 -3.66 8.77
N ARG A 49 3.84 -2.76 8.77
CA ARG A 49 5.09 -2.86 9.57
C ARG A 49 4.80 -3.00 11.07
N ASP A 50 3.80 -2.29 11.56
CA ASP A 50 3.42 -2.30 12.97
C ASP A 50 2.56 -3.54 13.34
N GLY A 51 2.25 -4.40 12.36
CA GLY A 51 1.50 -5.65 12.54
C GLY A 51 -0.02 -5.51 12.34
N GLY A 52 -0.47 -4.37 11.82
CA GLY A 52 -1.87 -4.15 11.48
C GLY A 52 -2.33 -5.00 10.29
N GLN A 53 -3.62 -5.31 10.28
CA GLN A 53 -4.27 -5.99 9.15
C GLN A 53 -4.70 -4.97 8.10
N LEU A 54 -4.37 -5.24 6.85
CA LEU A 54 -4.80 -4.48 5.68
C LEU A 54 -6.24 -4.84 5.35
N THR A 55 -7.02 -3.81 5.03
CA THR A 55 -8.37 -4.00 4.51
C THR A 55 -8.32 -4.32 3.02
N ASP A 56 -9.42 -4.81 2.46
CA ASP A 56 -9.50 -5.07 1.02
C ASP A 56 -9.26 -3.81 0.18
N GLU A 57 -9.68 -2.65 0.68
CA GLU A 57 -9.47 -1.37 0.01
C GLU A 57 -8.01 -0.92 0.07
N ASP A 58 -7.34 -1.11 1.21
CA ASP A 58 -5.90 -0.85 1.37
C ASP A 58 -5.08 -1.64 0.34
N ILE A 59 -5.41 -2.92 0.16
CA ILE A 59 -4.76 -3.82 -0.80
C ILE A 59 -5.01 -3.37 -2.24
N ARG A 60 -6.25 -2.99 -2.57
CA ARG A 60 -6.61 -2.44 -3.88
C ARG A 60 -5.83 -1.20 -4.24
N VAL A 61 -5.76 -0.24 -3.31
CA VAL A 61 -5.03 1.01 -3.50
C VAL A 61 -3.55 0.72 -3.76
N PHE A 62 -2.94 -0.16 -2.97
CA PHE A 62 -1.54 -0.53 -3.15
C PHE A 62 -1.27 -1.19 -4.51
N ILE A 63 -2.06 -2.20 -4.90
CA ILE A 63 -1.84 -2.94 -6.15
C ILE A 63 -2.05 -2.04 -7.37
N ARG A 64 -3.08 -1.18 -7.36
CA ARG A 64 -3.30 -0.18 -8.41
C ARG A 64 -2.15 0.82 -8.50
N ALA A 65 -1.59 1.22 -7.36
CA ALA A 65 -0.45 2.13 -7.35
C ALA A 65 0.81 1.50 -7.97
N VAL A 66 1.04 0.21 -7.69
CA VAL A 66 2.13 -0.60 -8.27
C VAL A 66 1.94 -0.77 -9.78
N THR A 67 0.76 -1.19 -10.23
CA THR A 67 0.51 -1.46 -11.65
C THR A 67 0.46 -0.17 -12.47
N GLY A 68 -0.04 0.92 -11.89
CA GLY A 68 0.00 2.25 -12.46
C GLY A 68 1.37 2.93 -12.44
N LYS A 69 2.42 2.28 -11.87
CA LYS A 69 3.78 2.84 -11.70
C LYS A 69 3.79 4.22 -11.00
N THR A 70 2.83 4.45 -10.11
CA THR A 70 2.70 5.70 -9.33
C THR A 70 3.44 5.65 -8.00
N ILE A 71 3.83 4.45 -7.58
CA ILE A 71 4.63 4.17 -6.38
C ILE A 71 6.12 4.07 -6.72
N GLN A 72 6.99 4.49 -5.80
CA GLN A 72 8.43 4.29 -5.94
C GLN A 72 8.83 2.85 -5.60
N ASP A 73 9.85 2.31 -6.27
CA ASP A 73 10.35 0.96 -6.02
C ASP A 73 10.77 0.73 -4.56
N CYS A 74 11.28 1.76 -3.90
CA CYS A 74 11.64 1.71 -2.48
C CYS A 74 10.42 1.47 -1.57
N GLN A 75 9.26 2.04 -1.91
CA GLN A 75 8.02 1.86 -1.16
C GLN A 75 7.44 0.46 -1.40
N THR A 76 7.51 -0.03 -2.64
CA THR A 76 7.15 -1.42 -2.97
C THR A 76 8.01 -2.40 -2.18
N GLY A 77 9.34 -2.22 -2.18
CA GLY A 77 10.27 -3.02 -1.39
C GLY A 77 9.98 -2.97 0.12
N ALA A 78 9.69 -1.77 0.66
CA ALA A 78 9.34 -1.61 2.07
C ALA A 78 8.06 -2.37 2.45
N MET A 79 7.05 -2.36 1.58
CA MET A 79 5.81 -3.13 1.78
C MET A 79 6.08 -4.64 1.77
N LEU A 80 6.87 -5.12 0.80
CA LEU A 80 7.24 -6.54 0.72
C LEU A 80 8.03 -6.99 1.96
N MET A 81 8.95 -6.15 2.44
CA MET A 81 9.68 -6.43 3.68
C MET A 81 8.77 -6.45 4.91
N ALA A 82 7.77 -5.57 4.98
CA ALA A 82 6.78 -5.58 6.06
C ALA A 82 5.93 -6.86 6.03
N ILE A 83 5.50 -7.30 4.84
CA ILE A 83 4.78 -8.56 4.64
C ILE A 83 5.65 -9.75 5.03
N TRP A 84 6.93 -9.76 4.66
CA TRP A 84 7.85 -10.84 5.02
C TRP A 84 8.04 -10.96 6.54
N GLN A 85 8.14 -9.84 7.26
CA GLN A 85 8.34 -9.84 8.71
C GLN A 85 7.07 -10.15 9.52
N ARG A 86 5.90 -9.70 9.05
CA ARG A 86 4.63 -9.83 9.79
C ARG A 86 3.71 -10.92 9.28
N GLY A 87 3.94 -11.41 8.06
CA GLY A 87 3.04 -12.31 7.35
C GLY A 87 1.75 -11.64 6.88
N MET A 88 0.85 -12.45 6.34
CA MET A 88 -0.52 -12.05 5.98
C MET A 88 -1.52 -13.07 6.50
N VAL A 89 -2.70 -12.59 6.89
CA VAL A 89 -3.83 -13.49 7.20
C VAL A 89 -4.43 -14.05 5.91
N PRO A 90 -5.11 -15.22 5.93
CA PRO A 90 -5.66 -15.82 4.72
C PRO A 90 -6.60 -14.92 3.92
N ALA A 91 -7.37 -14.06 4.61
CA ALA A 91 -8.23 -13.07 3.96
C ALA A 91 -7.42 -12.03 3.17
N GLU A 92 -6.38 -11.45 3.78
CA GLU A 92 -5.46 -10.52 3.10
C GLU A 92 -4.81 -11.19 1.89
N THR A 93 -4.31 -12.42 2.04
CA THR A 93 -3.66 -13.16 0.94
C THR A 93 -4.64 -13.39 -0.21
N ASN A 94 -5.89 -13.77 0.07
CA ASN A 94 -6.91 -13.98 -0.96
C ASN A 94 -7.16 -12.68 -1.74
N THR A 95 -7.42 -11.58 -1.04
CA THR A 95 -7.65 -10.29 -1.69
C THR A 95 -6.42 -9.82 -2.46
N PHE A 96 -5.22 -9.98 -1.89
CA PHE A 96 -3.97 -9.63 -2.54
C PHE A 96 -3.77 -10.41 -3.86
N THR A 97 -3.95 -11.73 -3.83
CA THR A 97 -3.85 -12.57 -5.04
C THR A 97 -4.91 -12.22 -6.07
N ARG A 98 -6.16 -11.97 -5.64
CA ARG A 98 -7.27 -11.62 -6.53
C ARG A 98 -7.04 -10.28 -7.22
N GLU A 99 -6.59 -9.27 -6.49
CA GLU A 99 -6.33 -7.95 -7.06
C GLU A 99 -5.10 -7.96 -7.98
N MET A 100 -4.07 -8.75 -7.66
CA MET A 100 -2.94 -9.00 -8.58
C MET A 100 -3.42 -9.68 -9.87
N MET A 101 -4.29 -10.68 -9.78
CA MET A 101 -4.90 -11.32 -10.96
C MET A 101 -5.61 -10.32 -11.85
N SER A 102 -6.49 -9.51 -11.27
CA SER A 102 -7.29 -8.53 -12.03
C SER A 102 -6.47 -7.35 -12.54
N SER A 103 -5.23 -7.19 -12.07
CA SER A 103 -4.35 -6.11 -12.53
C SER A 103 -3.78 -6.35 -13.94
N GLY A 104 -3.80 -7.60 -14.41
CA GLY A 104 -3.35 -8.01 -15.73
C GLY A 104 -4.50 -8.40 -16.66
N GLU A 105 -4.16 -9.04 -17.76
CA GLU A 105 -5.13 -9.61 -18.69
C GLU A 105 -5.54 -11.01 -18.22
N VAL A 106 -6.84 -11.23 -18.11
CA VAL A 106 -7.41 -12.53 -17.75
C VAL A 106 -7.85 -13.22 -19.03
N MET A 107 -7.20 -14.33 -19.38
CA MET A 107 -7.55 -15.12 -20.56
C MET A 107 -8.90 -15.81 -20.35
N SER A 108 -9.81 -15.67 -21.32
CA SER A 108 -11.09 -16.39 -21.35
C SER A 108 -11.05 -17.48 -22.41
N TRP A 109 -11.61 -18.63 -22.08
CA TRP A 109 -11.63 -19.81 -22.94
C TRP A 109 -13.06 -20.23 -23.25
N PRO A 110 -13.32 -20.93 -24.37
CA PRO A 110 -14.64 -21.44 -24.70
C PRO A 110 -15.18 -22.38 -23.61
N ASP A 111 -16.50 -22.35 -23.38
CA ASP A 111 -17.16 -23.18 -22.35
C ASP A 111 -16.95 -24.69 -22.57
N GLU A 112 -16.69 -25.12 -23.81
CA GLU A 112 -16.36 -26.50 -24.17
C GLU A 112 -15.06 -27.01 -23.51
N TRP A 113 -14.21 -26.11 -23.01
CA TRP A 113 -12.93 -26.47 -22.37
C TRP A 113 -13.04 -26.49 -20.84
N ARG A 114 -14.21 -26.20 -20.27
CA ARG A 114 -14.45 -26.29 -18.83
C ARG A 114 -14.16 -27.70 -18.31
N GLY A 115 -13.33 -27.80 -17.27
CA GLY A 115 -12.94 -29.08 -16.66
C GLY A 115 -11.83 -29.85 -17.39
N LEU A 116 -11.41 -29.41 -18.58
CA LEU A 116 -10.26 -29.97 -19.30
C LEU A 116 -8.99 -29.12 -19.13
N MET A 117 -9.11 -27.94 -18.53
CA MET A 117 -8.00 -27.02 -18.28
C MET A 117 -7.16 -27.49 -17.10
N VAL A 118 -5.87 -27.64 -17.34
CA VAL A 118 -4.89 -28.02 -16.31
C VAL A 118 -3.65 -27.14 -16.44
N ASP A 119 -3.17 -26.63 -15.32
CA ASP A 119 -1.89 -25.93 -15.24
C ASP A 119 -1.03 -26.58 -14.14
N LYS A 120 0.29 -26.59 -14.36
CA LYS A 120 1.26 -27.05 -13.36
C LYS A 120 2.23 -25.94 -13.08
N HIS A 121 2.19 -25.48 -11.83
CA HIS A 121 3.17 -24.57 -11.25
C HIS A 121 4.20 -25.34 -10.42
N SER A 122 5.45 -24.88 -10.40
CA SER A 122 6.49 -25.40 -9.49
C SER A 122 6.96 -24.28 -8.59
N THR A 123 7.14 -24.55 -7.30
CA THR A 123 7.68 -23.58 -6.32
C THR A 123 9.18 -23.31 -6.52
N GLY A 124 9.82 -23.98 -7.49
CA GLY A 124 11.24 -23.85 -7.82
C GLY A 124 12.08 -24.96 -7.20
N GLY A 125 12.99 -25.50 -8.02
CA GLY A 125 13.94 -26.54 -7.64
C GLY A 125 14.89 -26.81 -8.82
N VAL A 126 16.19 -26.89 -8.56
CA VAL A 126 17.20 -27.12 -9.61
C VAL A 126 16.94 -28.49 -10.25
N GLY A 127 16.51 -28.50 -11.51
CA GLY A 127 16.31 -29.73 -12.30
C GLY A 127 14.86 -30.15 -12.54
N ASP A 128 13.84 -29.32 -12.25
CA ASP A 128 12.44 -29.64 -12.54
C ASP A 128 12.12 -29.61 -14.06
N LYS A 129 12.49 -30.70 -14.76
CA LYS A 129 12.14 -30.95 -16.17
C LYS A 129 10.77 -31.62 -16.31
N VAL A 130 10.08 -31.93 -15.20
CA VAL A 130 8.81 -32.68 -15.20
C VAL A 130 7.77 -31.92 -16.01
N SER A 131 7.74 -30.59 -15.88
CA SER A 131 6.80 -29.76 -16.63
C SER A 131 6.93 -29.93 -18.15
N LEU A 132 8.13 -30.20 -18.69
CA LEU A 132 8.35 -30.30 -20.15
C LEU A 132 7.75 -31.57 -20.74
N VAL A 133 7.82 -32.68 -20.01
CA VAL A 133 7.29 -33.97 -20.46
C VAL A 133 5.80 -34.10 -20.13
N LEU A 134 5.36 -33.48 -19.03
CA LEU A 134 3.98 -33.56 -18.57
C LEU A 134 2.99 -32.85 -19.49
N ALA A 135 3.37 -31.70 -20.07
CA ALA A 135 2.50 -30.94 -20.96
C ALA A 135 2.01 -31.73 -22.19
N PRO A 136 2.89 -32.37 -23.00
CA PRO A 136 2.44 -33.19 -24.13
C PRO A 136 1.73 -34.48 -23.69
N ALA A 137 2.08 -35.06 -22.54
CA ALA A 137 1.40 -36.25 -22.02
C ALA A 137 -0.06 -35.95 -21.65
N LEU A 138 -0.32 -34.83 -20.95
CA LEU A 138 -1.68 -34.40 -20.61
C LEU A 138 -2.47 -33.95 -21.86
N ALA A 139 -1.81 -33.33 -22.84
CA ALA A 139 -2.42 -32.98 -24.11
C ALA A 139 -2.88 -34.22 -24.90
N ALA A 140 -2.09 -35.31 -24.87
CA ALA A 140 -2.47 -36.59 -25.49
C ALA A 140 -3.66 -37.27 -24.80
N CYS A 141 -3.86 -37.03 -23.49
CA CYS A 141 -5.01 -37.50 -22.72
C CYS A 141 -6.28 -36.64 -22.92
N GLY A 142 -6.24 -35.62 -23.78
CA GLY A 142 -7.38 -34.75 -24.08
C GLY A 142 -7.49 -33.51 -23.18
N CYS A 143 -6.56 -33.31 -22.23
CA CYS A 143 -6.53 -32.10 -21.41
C CYS A 143 -5.93 -30.92 -22.18
N LYS A 144 -6.39 -29.71 -21.86
CA LYS A 144 -5.82 -28.46 -22.37
C LYS A 144 -4.84 -27.93 -21.33
N VAL A 145 -3.55 -28.11 -21.60
CA VAL A 145 -2.48 -27.59 -20.75
C VAL A 145 -2.16 -26.17 -21.19
N ASN A 146 -2.47 -25.17 -20.36
CA ASN A 146 -1.89 -23.85 -20.53
C ASN A 146 -0.68 -23.77 -19.60
N ARG A 147 0.48 -23.37 -20.13
CA ARG A 147 1.67 -23.14 -19.32
C ARG A 147 2.09 -21.70 -19.49
N ASP A 148 1.68 -20.87 -18.54
CA ASP A 148 2.19 -19.52 -18.41
C ASP A 148 3.47 -19.57 -17.54
N SER A 149 4.59 -19.06 -18.07
CA SER A 149 5.84 -18.94 -17.29
C SER A 149 5.81 -17.77 -16.32
N ASN A 150 4.82 -16.89 -16.44
CA ASN A 150 4.55 -15.79 -15.51
C ASN A 150 3.38 -16.16 -14.59
N MET A 151 3.41 -15.62 -13.37
CA MET A 151 2.40 -15.82 -12.33
C MET A 151 1.11 -15.06 -12.68
N SER A 152 0.41 -15.45 -13.74
CA SER A 152 -0.98 -15.07 -13.96
C SER A 152 -1.86 -16.22 -13.47
N PRO A 153 -2.69 -16.04 -12.44
CA PRO A 153 -3.55 -17.13 -12.00
C PRO A 153 -4.64 -17.36 -13.04
N CYS A 154 -4.61 -18.54 -13.67
CA CYS A 154 -5.74 -19.04 -14.45
C CYS A 154 -6.90 -19.33 -13.48
N VAL A 155 -8.05 -18.71 -13.71
CA VAL A 155 -9.29 -19.05 -13.00
C VAL A 155 -10.18 -19.87 -13.92
N THR A 156 -10.73 -20.94 -13.36
CA THR A 156 -11.66 -21.87 -14.00
C THR A 156 -13.10 -21.44 -13.75
#